data_AF-A0AAV2I7J0-F1
#
_entry.id   AF-A0AAV2I7J0-F1
#
_cell.length_a   1.000
_cell.length_b   1.000
_cell.length_c   1.000
_cell.angle_alpha   90.00
_cell.angle_beta   90.00
_cell.angle_gamma   90.00
#
_symmetry.space_group_name_H-M   'P 1'
#
loop_
_entity.id
_entity.type
_entity.pdbx_description
1 polymer ?
#
loop_
_entity_poly.entity_id
_entity_poly.type
_entity_poly.pdbx_seq_one_letter_code
_entity_poly.pdbx_strand_id
1 'polypeptide(L)'
;WSLYYFNNYEARENIAAHKTCCTMSNKNLCDRFYKIFPDMGCSNFVVFVPASAFGDPHITTLDGVTYPLNVWGEYILMEIKSMNFVLQCRTSRIESINGTLSNATVFTAFAAKEGDNAKFQVELAINNMTLVIYVNDMDITNDFYKDEEFKKELDQISVTREDSSNRT
;
A
#
# COMPACT_ATOMS: atom_id res chain seq x y z
N TRP A 1 12.55 0.58 3.55
CA TRP A 1 11.94 -0.01 4.76
C TRP A 1 11.44 1.09 5.67
N SER A 2 10.14 1.39 5.62
CA SER A 2 9.47 2.30 6.56
C SER A 2 9.22 1.56 7.88
N LEU A 3 9.54 2.18 9.00
CA LEU A 3 9.38 1.61 10.35
C LEU A 3 7.90 1.45 10.76
N TYR A 4 6.94 1.92 9.96
CA TYR A 4 5.53 2.05 10.33
C TYR A 4 4.70 0.75 10.26
N TYR A 5 5.24 -0.35 9.71
CA TYR A 5 4.48 -1.60 9.53
C TYR A 5 4.45 -2.54 10.74
N PHE A 6 5.20 -2.25 11.81
CA PHE A 6 5.23 -3.09 13.01
C PHE A 6 4.56 -2.37 14.19
N ASN A 7 3.39 -2.86 14.63
CA ASN A 7 2.72 -2.39 15.85
C ASN A 7 3.44 -2.80 17.15
N ASN A 8 4.55 -3.54 17.03
CA ASN A 8 5.40 -3.91 18.16
C ASN A 8 6.58 -2.93 18.23
N TYR A 9 6.60 -2.11 19.28
CA TYR A 9 7.66 -1.13 19.56
C TYR A 9 9.05 -1.77 19.59
N GLU A 10 9.19 -2.93 20.22
CA GLU A 10 10.46 -3.65 20.33
C GLU A 10 10.95 -4.13 18.96
N ALA A 11 10.05 -4.55 18.07
CA ALA A 11 10.41 -4.93 16.71
C ALA A 11 10.94 -3.74 15.89
N ARG A 12 10.32 -2.55 16.04
CA ARG A 12 10.78 -1.32 15.37
C ARG A 12 12.16 -0.90 15.83
N GLU A 13 12.40 -0.89 17.15
CA GLU A 13 13.69 -0.57 17.75
C GLU A 13 14.77 -1.56 17.30
N ASN A 14 14.46 -2.85 17.27
CA ASN A 14 15.39 -3.90 16.84
C ASN A 14 15.78 -3.75 15.36
N ILE A 15 14.82 -3.47 14.47
CA ILE A 15 15.07 -3.19 13.05
C ILE A 15 15.92 -1.92 12.87
N ALA A 16 15.63 -0.85 13.61
CA ALA A 16 16.39 0.40 13.55
C ALA A 16 17.84 0.21 14.05
N ALA A 17 18.01 -0.54 15.15
CA ALA A 17 19.30 -0.88 15.70
C ALA A 17 20.10 -1.79 14.75
N HIS A 18 19.47 -2.78 14.12
CA HIS A 18 20.12 -3.62 13.10
C HIS A 18 20.59 -2.77 11.92
N LYS A 19 19.72 -1.92 11.37
CA LYS A 19 20.08 -1.03 10.25
C LYS A 19 21.29 -0.15 10.60
N THR A 20 21.29 0.43 11.79
CA THR A 20 22.37 1.30 12.25
C THR A 20 23.68 0.53 12.45
N CYS A 21 23.63 -0.62 13.10
CA CYS A 21 24.82 -1.38 13.50
C CYS A 21 25.38 -2.29 12.38
N CYS A 22 24.53 -2.79 11.48
CA CYS A 22 24.90 -3.75 10.45
C CYS A 22 24.89 -3.20 9.03
N THR A 23 23.99 -2.26 8.72
CA THR A 23 23.89 -1.73 7.35
C THR A 23 24.68 -0.43 7.17
N MET A 24 24.66 0.44 8.18
CA MET A 24 25.28 1.78 8.11
C MET A 24 26.67 1.86 8.78
N SER A 25 27.13 0.77 9.37
CA SER A 25 28.34 0.71 10.20
C SER A 25 29.32 -0.38 9.73
N ASN A 26 30.47 -0.48 10.41
CA ASN A 26 31.47 -1.51 10.13
C ASN A 26 31.09 -2.89 10.71
N LYS A 27 31.77 -3.94 10.22
CA LYS A 27 31.52 -5.34 10.59
C LYS A 27 31.58 -5.60 12.11
N ASN A 28 32.46 -4.91 12.84
CA ASN A 28 32.61 -5.08 14.29
C ASN A 28 31.37 -4.66 15.08
N LEU A 29 30.65 -3.64 14.64
CA LEU A 29 29.41 -3.20 15.28
C LEU A 29 28.27 -4.19 15.02
N CYS A 30 28.25 -4.77 13.82
CA CYS A 30 27.30 -5.82 13.47
C CYS A 30 27.53 -7.10 14.30
N ASP A 31 28.79 -7.52 14.47
CA ASP A 31 29.14 -8.67 15.31
C ASP A 31 28.74 -8.45 16.78
N ARG A 32 28.83 -7.21 17.28
CA ARG A 32 28.37 -6.86 18.64
C ARG A 32 26.85 -6.88 18.75
N PHE A 33 26.15 -6.41 17.72
CA PHE A 33 24.69 -6.46 17.66
C PHE A 33 24.20 -7.92 17.76
N TYR A 34 24.78 -8.82 16.97
CA TYR A 34 24.43 -10.25 16.99
C TYR A 34 24.86 -11.01 18.24
N LYS A 35 25.68 -10.43 19.14
CA LYS A 35 25.92 -11.01 20.47
C LYS A 35 24.74 -10.79 21.43
N ILE A 36 23.97 -9.72 21.22
CA ILE A 36 22.82 -9.35 22.05
C ILE A 36 21.53 -9.90 21.43
N PHE A 37 21.40 -9.78 20.10
CA PHE A 37 20.30 -10.32 19.31
C PHE A 37 20.85 -11.40 18.37
N PRO A 38 21.18 -12.60 18.89
CA PRO A 38 21.71 -13.66 18.06
C PRO A 38 20.75 -13.96 16.91
N ASP A 39 21.31 -14.05 15.70
CA ASP A 39 20.59 -14.58 14.56
C ASP A 39 20.13 -16.00 14.95
N MET A 40 18.82 -16.21 15.02
CA MET A 40 18.24 -17.51 15.38
C MET A 40 18.43 -18.56 14.27
N GLY A 41 19.16 -18.23 13.20
CA GLY A 41 19.41 -19.07 12.05
C GLY A 41 18.30 -18.94 11.01
N CYS A 42 18.34 -19.80 9.99
CA CYS A 42 17.25 -19.91 9.02
C CYS A 42 15.94 -20.21 9.76
N SER A 43 15.11 -19.19 9.88
CA SER A 43 13.77 -19.32 10.41
C SER A 43 12.83 -19.70 9.27
N ASN A 44 11.87 -20.57 9.54
CA ASN A 44 10.69 -20.73 8.66
C ASN A 44 9.81 -19.47 8.66
N PHE A 45 10.20 -18.44 9.41
CA PHE A 45 9.64 -17.10 9.34
C PHE A 45 9.97 -16.50 7.97
N VAL A 46 8.99 -16.55 7.07
CA VAL A 46 9.02 -15.81 5.81
C VAL A 46 9.07 -14.33 6.16
N VAL A 47 10.16 -13.66 5.80
CA VAL A 47 10.22 -12.19 5.88
C VAL A 47 9.05 -11.66 5.05
N PHE A 48 8.16 -10.89 5.67
CA PHE A 48 7.07 -10.24 4.96
C PHE A 48 7.68 -9.33 3.88
N VAL A 49 7.58 -9.75 2.62
CA VAL A 49 7.93 -8.91 1.49
C VAL A 49 6.66 -8.12 1.15
N PRO A 50 6.59 -6.81 1.46
CA PRO A 50 5.40 -6.04 1.17
C PRO A 50 5.21 -6.02 -0.35
N ALA A 51 4.05 -6.48 -0.81
CA ALA A 51 3.63 -6.20 -2.18
C ALA A 51 3.38 -4.69 -2.30
N SER A 52 3.85 -4.09 -3.39
CA SER A 52 3.68 -2.67 -3.66
C SER A 52 3.30 -2.46 -5.11
N ALA A 53 2.50 -1.42 -5.35
CA ALA A 53 2.12 -0.96 -6.67
C ALA A 53 2.32 0.56 -6.69
N PHE A 54 3.20 1.06 -7.55
CA PHE A 54 3.54 2.48 -7.60
C PHE A 54 3.53 3.00 -9.05
N GLY A 55 2.97 4.19 -9.24
CA GLY A 55 3.02 4.92 -10.51
C GLY A 55 2.30 4.22 -11.68
N ASP A 56 3.01 4.13 -12.81
CA ASP A 56 2.65 3.38 -14.02
C ASP A 56 3.01 1.90 -13.84
N PRO A 57 2.06 0.94 -13.90
CA PRO A 57 1.99 -0.10 -12.88
C PRO A 57 3.26 -0.95 -12.75
N HIS A 58 4.13 -0.55 -11.81
CA HIS A 58 5.22 -1.38 -11.32
C HIS A 58 4.68 -2.16 -10.13
N ILE A 59 4.34 -3.42 -10.36
CA ILE A 59 3.80 -4.31 -9.32
C ILE A 59 4.94 -5.17 -8.81
N THR A 60 5.18 -5.13 -7.50
CA THR A 60 6.04 -6.10 -6.82
C THR A 60 5.15 -7.11 -6.09
N THR A 61 5.27 -8.39 -6.46
CA THR A 61 4.48 -9.48 -5.87
C THR A 61 5.01 -9.87 -4.48
N LEU A 62 4.25 -10.69 -3.74
CA LEU A 62 4.57 -11.09 -2.36
C LEU A 62 5.84 -11.95 -2.22
N ASP A 63 6.37 -12.45 -3.32
CA ASP A 63 7.67 -13.13 -3.43
C ASP A 63 8.82 -12.18 -3.83
N GLY A 64 8.54 -10.88 -3.95
CA GLY A 64 9.52 -9.83 -4.22
C GLY A 64 9.87 -9.64 -5.69
N VAL A 65 9.14 -10.26 -6.62
CA VAL A 65 9.38 -10.09 -8.06
C VAL A 65 8.66 -8.86 -8.58
N THR A 66 9.37 -7.98 -9.26
CA THR A 66 8.81 -6.74 -9.84
C THR A 66 8.51 -6.92 -11.33
N TYR A 67 7.29 -6.54 -11.72
CA TYR A 67 6.82 -6.54 -13.10
C TYR A 67 6.44 -5.13 -13.53
N PRO A 68 7.05 -4.58 -14.60
CA PRO A 68 6.54 -3.40 -15.28
C PRO A 68 5.35 -3.82 -16.14
N LEU A 69 4.17 -3.33 -15.80
CA LEU A 69 2.92 -3.67 -16.47
C LEU A 69 2.35 -2.41 -17.10
N ASN A 70 2.05 -2.47 -18.40
CA ASN A 70 1.30 -1.43 -19.12
C ASN A 70 -0.05 -1.98 -19.55
N VAL A 71 -0.78 -2.57 -18.59
CA VAL A 71 -2.08 -3.18 -18.84
C VAL A 71 -3.15 -2.13 -18.70
N TRP A 72 -4.12 -2.12 -19.61
CA TRP A 72 -5.27 -1.21 -19.59
C TRP A 72 -6.53 -2.02 -19.27
N GLY A 73 -7.15 -1.76 -18.12
CA GLY A 73 -8.36 -2.47 -17.70
C GLY A 73 -8.48 -2.61 -16.19
N GLU A 74 -9.19 -3.65 -15.76
CA GLU A 74 -9.42 -3.97 -14.35
C GLU A 74 -8.88 -5.35 -14.01
N TYR A 75 -8.23 -5.46 -12.85
CA TYR A 75 -7.50 -6.65 -12.45
C TYR A 75 -7.61 -6.88 -10.94
N ILE A 76 -7.62 -8.15 -10.55
CA ILE A 76 -7.49 -8.55 -9.14
C ILE A 76 -6.01 -8.52 -8.78
N LEU A 77 -5.62 -7.63 -7.87
CA LEU A 77 -4.27 -7.54 -7.33
C LEU A 77 -4.02 -8.60 -6.26
N MET A 78 -5.04 -8.90 -5.46
CA MET A 78 -4.95 -9.87 -4.37
C MET A 78 -6.29 -10.51 -4.12
N GLU A 79 -6.29 -11.83 -3.93
CA GLU A 79 -7.46 -12.60 -3.49
C GLU A 79 -7.01 -13.53 -2.35
N ILE A 80 -7.66 -13.41 -1.20
CA ILE A 80 -7.44 -14.31 -0.05
C ILE A 80 -8.75 -15.04 0.23
N LYS A 81 -8.92 -16.21 -0.39
CA LYS A 81 -10.17 -16.99 -0.34
C LYS A 81 -10.61 -17.35 1.07
N SER A 82 -9.67 -17.67 1.96
CA SER A 82 -9.96 -18.01 3.36
C SER A 82 -10.53 -16.85 4.18
N MET A 83 -10.28 -15.60 3.74
CA MET A 83 -10.79 -14.39 4.37
C MET A 83 -11.95 -13.77 3.59
N ASN A 84 -12.35 -14.38 2.45
CA ASN A 84 -13.26 -13.76 1.49
C ASN A 84 -12.85 -12.31 1.17
N PHE A 85 -11.54 -12.11 0.96
CA PHE A 85 -10.95 -10.81 0.68
C PHE A 85 -10.53 -10.69 -0.78
N VAL A 86 -10.87 -9.58 -1.42
CA VAL A 86 -10.45 -9.23 -2.78
C VAL A 86 -10.01 -7.78 -2.81
N LEU A 87 -8.83 -7.53 -3.39
CA LEU A 87 -8.34 -6.21 -3.78
C LEU A 87 -8.27 -6.15 -5.31
N GLN A 88 -9.05 -5.25 -5.90
CA GLN A 88 -9.09 -4.96 -7.32
C GLN A 88 -8.49 -3.58 -7.59
N CYS A 89 -7.91 -3.42 -8.78
CA CYS A 89 -7.48 -2.12 -9.30
C CYS A 89 -8.01 -1.89 -10.72
N ARG A 90 -8.08 -0.62 -11.11
CA ARG A 90 -8.31 -0.16 -12.47
C ARG A 90 -7.12 0.65 -12.94
N THR A 91 -6.71 0.44 -14.18
CA THR A 91 -5.69 1.24 -14.85
C THR A 91 -6.26 1.90 -16.09
N SER A 92 -5.84 3.13 -16.37
CA SER A 92 -6.26 3.89 -17.56
C SER A 92 -5.04 4.47 -18.27
N ARG A 93 -5.19 4.76 -19.56
CA ARG A 93 -4.12 5.38 -20.36
C ARG A 93 -3.96 6.85 -19.99
N ILE A 94 -2.72 7.33 -19.92
CA ILE A 94 -2.45 8.75 -19.68
C ILE A 94 -2.77 9.55 -20.94
N GLU A 95 -3.61 10.57 -20.80
CA GLU A 95 -3.87 11.56 -21.84
C GLU A 95 -2.83 12.69 -21.76
N SER A 96 -2.19 13.00 -22.89
CA SER A 96 -1.28 14.14 -22.98
C SER A 96 -2.05 15.47 -22.97
N ILE A 97 -1.36 16.57 -22.69
CA ILE A 97 -1.89 17.95 -22.78
C ILE A 97 -2.58 18.23 -24.13
N ASN A 98 -2.15 17.55 -25.20
CA ASN A 98 -2.71 17.69 -26.55
C ASN A 98 -3.87 16.73 -26.85
N GLY A 99 -4.41 16.01 -25.86
CA GLY A 99 -5.51 15.05 -26.02
C GLY A 99 -5.10 13.69 -26.61
N THR A 100 -3.80 13.46 -26.82
CA THR A 100 -3.30 12.17 -27.33
C THR A 100 -3.08 11.18 -26.20
N LEU A 101 -3.70 10.01 -26.30
CA LEU A 101 -3.49 8.90 -25.36
C LEU A 101 -2.11 8.26 -25.55
N SER A 102 -1.31 8.21 -24.49
CA SER A 102 -0.04 7.48 -24.48
C SER A 102 -0.25 5.97 -24.36
N ASN A 103 0.79 5.17 -24.60
CA ASN A 103 0.74 3.72 -24.32
C ASN A 103 1.01 3.40 -22.84
N ALA A 104 1.37 4.39 -22.03
CA ALA A 104 1.55 4.23 -20.60
C ALA A 104 0.19 4.23 -19.90
N THR A 105 0.10 3.42 -18.86
CA THR A 105 -1.10 3.31 -18.01
C THR A 105 -0.78 3.74 -16.59
N VAL A 106 -1.77 4.27 -15.87
CA VAL A 106 -1.68 4.61 -14.44
C VAL A 106 -2.84 3.99 -13.69
N PHE A 107 -2.68 3.74 -12.40
CA PHE A 107 -3.81 3.38 -11.54
C PHE A 107 -4.80 4.54 -11.47
N THR A 108 -6.08 4.23 -11.65
CA THR A 108 -7.17 5.20 -11.57
C THR A 108 -8.26 4.81 -10.60
N ALA A 109 -8.28 3.56 -10.14
CA ALA A 109 -9.18 3.14 -9.07
C ALA A 109 -8.62 1.93 -8.30
N PHE A 110 -9.04 1.81 -7.04
CA PHE A 110 -8.88 0.63 -6.21
C PHE A 110 -10.21 0.31 -5.52
N ALA A 111 -10.51 -0.97 -5.39
CA ALA A 111 -11.64 -1.46 -4.63
C ALA A 111 -11.22 -2.66 -3.79
N ALA A 112 -11.59 -2.66 -2.51
CA ALA A 112 -11.35 -3.75 -1.59
C ALA A 112 -12.68 -4.24 -1.02
N LYS A 113 -12.84 -5.56 -0.92
CA LYS A 113 -13.99 -6.19 -0.26
C LYS A 113 -13.48 -7.27 0.68
N GLU A 114 -14.02 -7.30 1.90
CA GLU A 114 -13.83 -8.37 2.86
C GLU A 114 -15.19 -8.86 3.36
N GLY A 115 -15.45 -10.17 3.25
CA GLY A 115 -16.75 -10.72 3.64
C GLY A 115 -17.89 -10.08 2.86
N ASP A 116 -19.04 -9.85 3.49
CA ASP A 116 -20.19 -9.21 2.83
C ASP A 116 -20.45 -7.76 3.28
N ASN A 117 -19.85 -7.30 4.39
CA ASN A 117 -20.17 -6.00 4.99
C ASN A 117 -19.02 -5.01 5.05
N ALA A 118 -17.84 -5.33 4.51
CA ALA A 118 -16.75 -4.37 4.32
C ALA A 118 -16.44 -4.20 2.83
N LYS A 119 -16.75 -3.02 2.30
CA LYS A 119 -16.40 -2.60 0.94
C LYS A 119 -15.79 -1.20 0.99
N PHE A 120 -14.68 -1.04 0.28
CA PHE A 120 -14.03 0.24 0.06
C PHE A 120 -13.80 0.42 -1.43
N GLN A 121 -14.06 1.61 -1.95
CA GLN A 121 -13.69 1.99 -3.29
C GLN A 121 -13.14 3.41 -3.28
N VAL A 122 -12.07 3.62 -4.02
CA VAL A 122 -11.52 4.93 -4.32
C VAL A 122 -11.19 5.00 -5.80
N GLU A 123 -11.54 6.10 -6.46
CA GLU A 123 -11.17 6.33 -7.84
C GLU A 123 -10.89 7.80 -8.12
N LEU A 124 -10.14 8.07 -9.19
CA LEU A 124 -9.98 9.42 -9.70
C LEU A 124 -11.31 9.91 -10.28
N ALA A 125 -11.67 11.15 -9.96
CA ALA A 125 -12.75 11.86 -10.63
C ALA A 125 -12.43 12.06 -12.11
N ILE A 126 -13.44 12.40 -12.91
CA ILE A 126 -13.31 12.58 -14.38
C ILE A 126 -12.19 13.56 -14.77
N ASN A 127 -11.91 14.56 -13.93
CA ASN A 127 -10.86 15.54 -14.16
C ASN A 127 -9.45 15.04 -13.79
N ASN A 128 -9.31 13.84 -13.21
CA ASN A 128 -8.07 13.27 -12.67
C ASN A 128 -7.37 14.16 -11.61
N MET A 129 -8.10 15.08 -10.97
CA MET A 129 -7.55 16.03 -9.98
C MET A 129 -8.00 15.74 -8.56
N THR A 130 -9.05 14.94 -8.38
CA THR A 130 -9.64 14.62 -7.08
C THR A 130 -9.98 13.14 -7.01
N LEU A 131 -10.16 12.64 -5.80
CA LEU A 131 -10.63 11.30 -5.49
C LEU A 131 -12.14 11.32 -5.28
N VAL A 132 -12.80 10.23 -5.64
CA VAL A 132 -14.16 9.88 -5.25
C VAL A 132 -14.04 8.64 -4.38
N ILE A 133 -14.62 8.67 -3.18
CA ILE A 133 -14.40 7.66 -2.14
C ILE A 133 -15.75 7.13 -1.66
N TYR A 134 -15.89 5.80 -1.70
CA TYR A 134 -17.04 5.07 -1.21
C TYR A 134 -16.65 4.07 -0.13
N VAL A 135 -17.46 3.98 0.92
CA VAL A 135 -17.34 2.98 1.97
C VAL A 135 -18.70 2.34 2.19
N ASN A 136 -18.81 1.02 2.03
CA ASN A 136 -20.07 0.29 2.11
C ASN A 136 -21.17 0.94 1.24
N ASP A 137 -20.82 1.27 0.00
CA ASP A 137 -21.69 1.91 -0.98
C ASP A 137 -22.16 3.35 -0.60
N MET A 138 -21.61 3.94 0.47
CA MET A 138 -21.84 5.34 0.86
C MET A 138 -20.73 6.25 0.34
N ASP A 139 -21.11 7.32 -0.36
CA ASP A 139 -20.19 8.39 -0.79
C ASP A 139 -19.73 9.22 0.41
N ILE A 140 -18.44 9.19 0.71
CA ILE A 140 -17.81 9.97 1.79
C ILE A 140 -16.87 11.06 1.26
N THR A 141 -16.88 11.31 -0.06
CA THR A 141 -15.94 12.21 -0.73
C THR A 141 -15.93 13.61 -0.13
N ASN A 142 -17.11 14.18 0.12
CA ASN A 142 -17.23 15.52 0.68
C ASN A 142 -16.74 15.59 2.14
N ASP A 143 -16.93 14.53 2.92
CA ASP A 143 -16.48 14.48 4.31
C ASP A 143 -14.95 14.37 4.36
N PHE A 144 -14.37 13.55 3.48
CA PHE A 144 -12.91 13.41 3.31
C PHE A 144 -12.23 14.74 2.96
N TYR A 145 -12.84 15.55 2.09
CA TYR A 145 -12.25 16.84 1.69
C TYR A 145 -12.46 17.97 2.69
N LYS A 146 -13.45 17.89 3.57
CA LYS A 146 -13.73 18.92 4.59
C LYS A 146 -12.83 18.78 5.82
N ASP A 147 -12.31 17.58 6.07
CA ASP A 147 -11.54 17.26 7.27
C ASP A 147 -10.09 16.91 6.92
N GLU A 148 -9.15 17.71 7.43
CA GLU A 148 -7.72 17.47 7.22
C GLU A 148 -7.20 16.29 8.05
N GLU A 149 -7.90 15.91 9.13
CA GLU A 149 -7.63 14.75 9.97
C GLU A 149 -8.70 13.66 9.79
N PHE A 150 -9.27 13.57 8.58
CA PHE A 150 -10.40 12.69 8.28
C PHE A 150 -10.20 11.27 8.80
N LYS A 151 -11.15 10.85 9.64
CA LYS A 151 -11.26 9.49 10.14
C LYS A 151 -12.71 9.05 10.18
N LYS A 152 -13.03 7.97 9.47
CA LYS A 152 -14.34 7.32 9.49
C LYS A 152 -14.19 5.89 9.98
N GLU A 153 -14.87 5.55 11.07
CA GLU A 153 -14.96 4.19 11.57
C GLU A 153 -16.37 3.66 11.36
N LEU A 154 -16.46 2.47 10.77
CA LEU A 154 -17.64 1.63 10.67
C LEU A 154 -17.29 0.27 11.30
N ASP A 155 -18.30 -0.55 11.59
CA ASP A 155 -18.14 -1.81 12.34
C ASP A 155 -16.99 -2.71 11.84
N GLN A 156 -16.81 -2.82 10.52
CA GLN A 156 -15.83 -3.72 9.89
C GLN A 156 -14.77 -2.99 9.07
N ILE A 157 -14.82 -1.65 8.98
CA ILE A 157 -13.88 -0.90 8.17
C ILE A 157 -13.63 0.49 8.74
N SER A 158 -12.36 0.89 8.75
CA SER A 158 -11.97 2.26 9.05
C SER A 158 -11.23 2.87 7.86
N VAL A 159 -11.51 4.13 7.58
CA VAL A 159 -10.84 4.93 6.56
C VAL A 159 -10.22 6.12 7.25
N THR A 160 -8.90 6.25 7.11
CA THR A 160 -8.13 7.34 7.73
C THR A 160 -7.30 8.02 6.65
N ARG A 161 -7.23 9.34 6.71
CA ARG A 161 -6.30 10.11 5.91
C ARG A 161 -4.93 10.11 6.58
N GLU A 162 -3.92 9.55 5.90
CA GLU A 162 -2.54 9.53 6.42
C GLU A 162 -1.77 10.81 6.09
N ASP A 163 -2.01 11.41 4.92
CA ASP A 163 -1.34 12.63 4.47
C ASP A 163 -2.35 13.73 4.11
N SER A 164 -2.30 14.83 4.86
CA SER A 164 -3.14 16.02 4.63
C SER A 164 -2.58 16.95 3.54
N SER A 165 -1.28 16.83 3.24
CA SER A 165 -0.57 17.66 2.27
C SER A 165 -0.81 17.21 0.83
N ASN A 166 -1.07 15.92 0.63
CA ASN A 166 -1.46 15.38 -0.67
C ASN A 166 -2.99 15.31 -0.78
N ARG A 167 -3.53 15.87 -1.87
CA ARG A 167 -4.99 15.95 -2.15
C ARG A 167 -5.42 15.04 -3.30
N THR A 168 -4.48 14.26 -3.81
CA THR A 168 -4.57 13.30 -4.92
C THR A 168 -4.03 11.95 -4.51
#